data_AF-A0A447PAQ8-F1
#
_entry.id   AF-A0A447PAQ8-F1
#
_cell.length_a   1.000
_cell.length_b   1.000
_cell.length_c   1.000
_cell.angle_alpha   90.00
_cell.angle_beta   90.00
_cell.angle_gamma   90.00
#
_symmetry.space_group_name_H-M   'P 1'
#
loop_
_entity.id
_entity.type
_entity.pdbx_description
1 polymer ?
#
loop_
_entity_poly.entity_id
_entity_poly.type
_entity_poly.pdbx_seq_one_letter_code
_entity_poly.pdbx_strand_id
1 'polypeptide(L)'
;MFKRCFSPLTLVNQLALIVMLSTAIGVAGMAVSGWLVQGVQGSAHAINKAGSLRMQSYRLLAAVPLDAKDQKLLDEMEQTAFSRN
;
A
#
# COMPACT_ATOMS: atom_id res chain seq x y z
N MET A 1 5.82 -31.65 29.65
CA MET A 1 6.79 -31.34 30.73
C MET A 1 7.19 -29.85 30.79
N PHE A 2 6.47 -28.92 30.15
CA PHE A 2 6.77 -27.48 30.17
C PHE A 2 6.43 -26.75 31.49
N LYS A 3 5.72 -27.39 32.42
CA LYS A 3 5.22 -26.75 33.65
C LYS A 3 6.29 -26.50 34.74
N ARG A 4 7.54 -26.96 34.55
CA ARG A 4 8.61 -26.88 35.58
C ARG A 4 9.80 -25.97 35.23
N CYS A 5 9.85 -25.36 34.04
CA CYS A 5 10.92 -24.40 33.72
C CYS A 5 10.73 -23.03 34.40
N PHE A 6 9.56 -22.76 34.99
CA PHE A 6 9.23 -21.52 35.69
C PHE A 6 9.01 -21.75 37.19
N SER A 7 10.02 -22.28 37.90
CA SER A 7 10.08 -22.12 39.38
C SER A 7 9.98 -20.64 39.72
N PRO A 8 9.34 -20.24 40.85
CA PRO A 8 8.47 -19.08 40.92
C PRO A 8 9.24 -17.83 40.53
N LEU A 9 9.10 -17.42 39.28
CA LEU A 9 9.45 -16.07 38.86
C LEU A 9 8.70 -15.18 39.84
N THR A 10 9.43 -14.32 40.56
CA THR A 10 8.79 -13.37 41.47
C THR A 10 7.72 -12.60 40.70
N LEU A 11 6.67 -12.16 41.38
CA LEU A 11 5.58 -11.41 40.76
C LEU A 11 6.10 -10.27 39.86
N VAL A 12 7.17 -9.60 40.31
CA VAL A 12 7.88 -8.55 39.57
C VAL A 12 8.47 -9.06 38.25
N ASN A 13 9.13 -10.22 38.25
CA ASN A 13 9.73 -10.76 37.03
C ASN A 13 8.67 -11.25 36.04
N GLN A 14 7.54 -11.77 36.53
CA GLN A 14 6.41 -12.13 35.67
C GLN A 14 5.80 -10.89 34.99
N LEU A 15 5.58 -9.82 35.76
CA LEU A 15 5.12 -8.54 35.23
C LEU A 15 6.10 -7.95 34.22
N ALA A 16 7.40 -7.96 34.52
CA ALA A 16 8.43 -7.48 33.62
C ALA A 16 8.45 -8.24 32.29
N LEU A 17 8.32 -9.58 32.33
CA LEU A 17 8.25 -10.41 31.14
C LEU A 17 6.98 -10.14 30.32
N ILE A 18 5.83 -9.99 30.97
CA ILE A 18 4.57 -9.68 30.28
C ILE A 18 4.69 -8.32 29.57
N VAL A 19 5.17 -7.29 30.26
CA VAL A 19 5.37 -5.95 29.66
C VAL A 19 6.35 -6.03 28.50
N MET A 20 7.48 -6.71 28.66
CA MET A 20 8.47 -6.88 27.59
C MET A 20 7.89 -7.59 26.36
N LEU A 21 7.12 -8.66 26.57
CA LEU A 21 6.42 -9.38 25.50
C LEU A 21 5.37 -8.50 24.82
N SER A 22 4.57 -7.76 25.59
CA SER A 22 3.58 -6.82 25.04
C SER A 22 4.25 -5.73 24.19
N THR A 23 5.38 -5.17 24.66
CA THR A 23 6.15 -4.20 23.88
C THR A 23 6.69 -4.82 22.59
N ALA A 24 7.25 -6.02 22.65
CA ALA A 24 7.76 -6.72 21.47
C ALA A 24 6.66 -6.96 20.43
N ILE A 25 5.47 -7.38 20.87
CA ILE A 25 4.30 -7.54 19.99
C ILE A 25 3.88 -6.20 19.38
N GLY A 26 3.86 -5.12 20.18
CA GLY A 26 3.54 -3.78 19.70
C GLY A 26 4.49 -3.31 18.59
N VAL A 27 5.80 -3.45 18.81
CA VAL A 27 6.82 -3.09 17.82
C VAL A 27 6.71 -3.95 16.55
N ALA A 28 6.49 -5.26 16.69
CA ALA A 28 6.27 -6.14 15.55
C ALA A 28 5.02 -5.73 14.75
N GLY A 29 3.92 -5.39 15.43
CA GLY A 29 2.70 -4.90 14.78
C GLY A 29 2.92 -3.59 14.01
N MET A 30 3.68 -2.66 14.58
CA MET A 30 4.07 -1.42 13.89
C MET A 30 4.93 -1.69 12.65
N ALA A 31 5.88 -2.63 12.73
CA ALA A 31 6.70 -3.01 11.58
C ALA A 31 5.87 -3.63 10.45
N VAL A 32 4.93 -4.54 10.78
CA VAL A 32 4.00 -5.13 9.81
C VAL A 32 3.09 -4.08 9.19
N SER A 33 2.60 -3.13 10.00
CA SER A 33 1.78 -2.02 9.51
C SER A 33 2.56 -1.14 8.53
N GLY A 34 3.81 -0.79 8.85
CA GLY A 34 4.68 -0.01 7.97
C GLY A 34 4.94 -0.71 6.64
N TRP A 35 5.24 -2.01 6.68
CA TRP A 35 5.42 -2.82 5.47
C TRP A 35 4.16 -2.85 4.59
N LEU A 36 2.98 -3.02 5.20
CA LEU A 36 1.71 -3.05 4.48
C LEU A 36 1.38 -1.71 3.83
N VAL A 37 1.63 -0.59 4.53
CA VAL A 37 1.40 0.76 3.99
C VAL A 37 2.28 1.03 2.78
N GLN A 38 3.56 0.66 2.83
CA GLN A 38 4.46 0.79 1.68
C GLN A 38 3.99 -0.04 0.48
N GLY A 39 3.47 -1.25 0.70
CA GLY A 39 2.90 -2.08 -0.36
C GLY A 39 1.64 -1.47 -1.00
N VAL A 40 0.73 -0.93 -0.19
CA VAL A 40 -0.56 -0.39 -0.69
C VAL A 40 -0.39 0.94 -1.44
N GLN A 41 0.63 1.76 -1.16
CA GLN A 41 0.86 3.01 -1.89
C GLN A 41 1.04 2.79 -3.39
N GLY A 42 1.77 1.73 -3.80
CA GLY A 42 1.91 1.36 -5.21
C GLY A 42 0.57 0.98 -5.86
N SER A 43 -0.27 0.25 -5.11
CA SER A 43 -1.62 -0.11 -5.56
C SER A 43 -2.52 1.11 -5.72
N ALA A 44 -2.46 2.09 -4.82
CA ALA A 44 -3.24 3.32 -4.91
C ALA A 44 -2.86 4.12 -6.17
N HIS A 45 -1.57 4.22 -6.48
CA HIS A 45 -1.11 4.87 -7.71
C HIS A 45 -1.59 4.13 -8.97
N ALA A 46 -1.52 2.80 -8.97
CA ALA A 46 -2.01 1.96 -10.07
C ALA A 46 -3.53 2.11 -10.28
N ILE A 47 -4.31 2.18 -9.19
CA ILE A 47 -5.76 2.43 -9.24
C ILE A 47 -6.05 3.79 -9.86
N ASN A 48 -5.32 4.84 -9.47
CA ASN A 48 -5.52 6.18 -10.02
C ASN A 48 -5.18 6.24 -11.52
N LYS A 49 -4.09 5.60 -11.95
CA LYS A 49 -3.74 5.48 -13.37
C LYS A 49 -4.84 4.75 -14.15
N ALA A 50 -5.30 3.60 -13.66
CA ALA A 50 -6.40 2.85 -14.26
C ALA A 50 -7.73 3.64 -14.28
N GLY A 51 -8.01 4.44 -13.24
CA GLY A 51 -9.17 5.33 -13.17
C GLY A 51 -9.08 6.45 -14.21
N SER A 52 -7.93 7.10 -14.30
CA SER A 52 -7.69 8.18 -15.27
C SER A 52 -7.80 7.70 -16.72
N LEU A 53 -7.41 6.46 -17.04
CA LEU A 53 -7.59 5.86 -18.37
C LEU A 53 -9.06 5.77 -18.79
N ARG A 54 -9.95 5.44 -17.86
CA ARG A 54 -11.40 5.41 -18.14
C ARG A 54 -11.91 6.81 -18.48
N MET A 55 -11.49 7.82 -17.72
CA MET A 55 -11.85 9.22 -18.00
C MET A 55 -11.27 9.67 -19.35
N GLN A 56 -10.02 9.36 -19.64
CA GLN A 56 -9.37 9.70 -20.90
C GLN A 56 -10.02 9.01 -22.09
N SER A 57 -10.51 7.78 -21.92
CA SER A 57 -11.27 7.06 -22.96
C SER A 57 -12.54 7.82 -23.35
N TYR A 58 -13.28 8.36 -22.37
CA TYR A 58 -14.45 9.21 -22.65
C TYR A 58 -14.06 10.56 -23.26
N ARG A 59 -12.94 11.14 -22.82
CA ARG A 59 -12.41 12.38 -23.40
C ARG A 59 -12.06 12.22 -24.88
N LEU A 60 -11.44 11.09 -25.25
CA LEU A 60 -11.17 10.76 -26.66
C LEU A 60 -12.47 10.53 -27.44
N LEU A 61 -13.42 9.81 -26.86
CA LEU A 61 -14.72 9.58 -27.50
C LEU A 61 -15.47 10.89 -27.76
N ALA A 62 -15.40 11.86 -26.84
CA ALA A 62 -16.00 13.17 -26.98
C ALA A 62 -15.32 14.07 -28.03
N ALA A 63 -14.06 13.77 -28.39
CA ALA A 63 -13.30 14.50 -29.40
C ALA A 63 -13.47 13.94 -30.83
N VAL A 64 -14.29 12.90 -31.01
CA VAL A 64 -14.55 12.32 -32.34
C VAL A 64 -15.42 13.28 -33.18
N PRO A 65 -15.09 13.52 -34.48
CA PRO A 65 -13.96 12.96 -35.22
C PRO A 65 -12.64 13.66 -34.88
N LEU A 66 -11.62 12.85 -34.58
CA LEU A 66 -10.29 13.32 -34.20
C LEU A 66 -9.60 14.00 -35.39
N ASP A 67 -8.91 15.11 -35.12
CA ASP A 67 -8.04 15.79 -36.08
C ASP A 67 -6.57 15.86 -35.62
N ALA A 68 -5.69 16.43 -36.44
CA ALA A 68 -4.25 16.52 -36.13
C ALA A 68 -3.93 17.32 -34.85
N LYS A 69 -4.85 18.18 -34.38
CA LYS A 69 -4.72 18.95 -33.14
C LYS A 69 -4.98 18.09 -31.91
N ASP A 70 -5.73 16.99 -32.06
CA ASP A 70 -6.03 16.04 -30.98
C ASP A 70 -4.90 15.04 -30.72
N GLN A 71 -3.80 15.09 -31.47
CA GLN A 71 -2.63 14.25 -31.25
C GLN A 71 -2.16 14.29 -29.80
N LYS A 72 -2.22 15.46 -29.17
CA LYS A 72 -1.88 15.64 -27.76
C LYS A 72 -2.73 14.77 -26.81
N LEU A 73 -4.02 14.59 -27.11
CA LEU A 73 -4.91 13.75 -26.30
C LEU A 73 -4.53 12.27 -26.39
N LEU A 74 -4.09 11.82 -27.56
CA LEU A 74 -3.59 10.46 -27.79
C LEU A 74 -2.27 10.24 -27.06
N ASP A 75 -1.35 11.19 -27.15
CA ASP A 75 -0.04 11.14 -26.47
C ASP A 75 -0.22 11.07 -24.94
N GLU A 76 -1.11 11.89 -24.36
CA GLU A 76 -1.44 11.87 -22.93
C GLU A 76 -2.01 10.51 -22.47
N MET A 77 -2.85 9.90 -23.31
CA MET A 77 -3.43 8.58 -23.02
C MET A 77 -2.40 7.47 -23.16
N GLU A 78 -1.52 7.54 -24.15
CA GLU A 78 -0.40 6.60 -24.31
C GLU A 78 0.55 6.68 -23.11
N GLN A 79 0.93 7.89 -22.68
CA GLN A 79 1.74 8.11 -21.48
C GLN A 79 1.08 7.49 -20.24
N THR A 80 -0.23 7.64 -20.10
CA THR A 80 -0.97 7.06 -18.97
C THR A 80 -1.05 5.53 -19.06
N ALA A 81 -1.30 4.98 -20.25
CA ALA A 81 -1.44 3.54 -20.49
C ALA A 81 -0.14 2.77 -20.28
N PHE A 82 0.97 3.32 -20.77
CA PHE A 82 2.27 2.67 -20.72
C PHE A 82 3.16 3.18 -19.59
N SER A 83 2.66 4.12 -18.77
CA SER A 83 3.45 4.80 -17.73
C SER A 83 4.79 5.32 -18.29
N ARG A 84 4.73 5.88 -19.50
CA ARG A 84 5.90 6.43 -20.20
C ARG A 84 6.23 7.77 -19.57
N ASN A 85 7.47 7.92 -19.08
CA ASN A 85 8.00 9.21 -18.60
C ASN A 85 8.19 10.18 -19.76
#